data_AF-A0A6L2ZS79-F1
#
_entry.id   AF-A0A6L2ZS79-F1
#
_cell.length_a   1.000
_cell.length_b   1.000
_cell.length_c   1.000
_cell.angle_alpha   90.00
_cell.angle_beta   90.00
_cell.angle_gamma   90.00
#
_symmetry.space_group_name_H-M   'P 1'
#
loop_
_entity.id
_entity.type
_entity.pdbx_description
1 polymer ?
#
loop_
_entity_poly.entity_id
_entity_poly.type
_entity_poly.pdbx_seq_one_letter_code
_entity_poly.pdbx_strand_id
1 'polypeptide(L)'
;MGQEKIIVTVPEDMDFQKIIIDGTSGQKTLRDLKVESLKINLRDGGLALEKVKGNQLTMNISDAAWQLRDVTLSGHLKVTSNDGASVLKRVTAQSMDFASNDGATIFENLRLKERSKIVKKDGQLKMINSQWPGLNAEAEELYVNHVKKEFPYQTGNQEKALTVEVTDGSFYLINE
;
A
#
# COMPACT_ATOMS: atom_id res chain seq x y z
N MET A 1 -3.35 17.95 27.93
CA MET A 1 -2.09 18.46 27.33
C MET A 1 -2.38 18.74 25.87
N GLY A 2 -2.03 19.92 25.36
CA GLY A 2 -2.27 20.29 23.96
C GLY A 2 -1.33 19.52 23.04
N GLN A 3 -1.82 19.11 21.87
CA GLN A 3 -1.01 18.45 20.87
C GLN A 3 -0.20 19.52 20.11
N GLU A 4 1.12 19.43 20.16
CA GLU A 4 1.98 20.33 19.39
C GLU A 4 1.84 20.03 17.89
N LYS A 5 1.65 21.08 17.09
CA LYS A 5 1.41 20.97 15.64
C LYS A 5 2.48 21.75 14.88
N ILE A 6 3.21 21.04 14.03
CA ILE A 6 4.14 21.65 13.06
C ILE A 6 3.44 21.61 11.70
N ILE A 7 3.38 22.76 11.03
CA ILE A 7 2.86 22.88 9.66
C ILE A 7 3.97 23.46 8.79
N VAL A 8 4.35 22.72 7.76
CA VAL A 8 5.27 23.19 6.72
C VAL A 8 4.48 23.29 5.43
N THR A 9 4.48 24.47 4.81
CA THR A 9 3.83 24.71 3.51
C THR A 9 4.90 25.13 2.52
N VAL A 10 4.79 24.61 1.30
CA VAL A 10 5.73 24.83 0.21
C VAL A 10 4.92 25.20 -1.04
N PRO A 11 5.51 25.90 -2.03
CA PRO A 11 4.86 26.20 -3.29
C PRO A 11 4.36 24.93 -4.02
N GLU A 12 3.20 25.00 -4.68
CA GLU A 12 2.57 23.84 -5.35
C GLU A 12 3.36 23.33 -6.58
N ASP A 13 4.19 24.19 -7.15
CA ASP A 13 5.07 23.90 -8.28
C ASP A 13 6.45 23.40 -7.85
N MET A 14 6.72 23.29 -6.54
CA MET A 14 7.97 22.77 -6.03
C MET A 14 8.03 21.25 -6.23
N ASP A 15 9.00 20.83 -7.04
CA ASP A 15 9.36 19.43 -7.20
C ASP A 15 10.49 19.05 -6.23
N PHE A 16 10.23 18.09 -5.36
CA PHE A 16 11.24 17.60 -4.43
C PHE A 16 12.03 16.45 -5.05
N GLN A 17 13.36 16.54 -5.01
CA GLN A 17 14.17 15.36 -5.35
C GLN A 17 14.00 14.26 -4.31
N LYS A 18 13.91 14.63 -3.03
CA LYS A 18 13.82 13.67 -1.94
C LYS A 18 13.13 14.26 -0.72
N ILE A 19 12.24 13.49 -0.11
CA ILE A 19 11.69 13.77 1.22
C ILE A 19 11.92 12.52 2.09
N ILE A 20 12.39 12.74 3.31
CA ILE A 20 12.50 11.69 4.34
C ILE A 20 11.69 12.14 5.54
N ILE A 21 10.83 11.26 6.04
CA ILE A 21 10.13 11.44 7.31
C ILE A 21 10.52 10.29 8.22
N ASP A 22 11.12 10.64 9.35
CA ASP A 22 11.40 9.73 10.45
C ASP A 22 10.60 10.21 11.66
N GLY A 23 9.75 9.35 12.22
CA GLY A 23 8.92 9.73 13.35
C GLY A 23 8.57 8.57 14.25
N THR A 24 8.64 8.79 15.56
CA THR A 24 8.26 7.77 16.55
C THR A 24 6.76 7.74 16.77
N SER A 25 6.09 8.88 16.96
CA SER A 25 4.66 8.93 17.31
C SER A 25 3.97 10.17 16.74
N GLY A 26 2.65 10.27 16.89
CA GLY A 26 1.83 11.38 16.41
C GLY A 26 1.39 11.24 14.94
N GLN A 27 0.47 12.12 14.53
CA GLN A 27 -0.15 12.07 13.20
C GLN A 27 0.67 12.81 12.15
N LYS A 28 0.95 12.15 11.03
CA LYS A 28 1.74 12.67 9.91
C LYS A 28 0.81 12.77 8.73
N THR A 29 0.66 13.97 8.19
CA THR A 29 -0.20 14.21 7.02
C THR A 29 0.62 14.92 5.97
N LEU A 30 0.72 14.31 4.80
CA LEU A 30 1.41 14.84 3.64
C LEU A 30 0.39 14.89 2.54
N ARG A 31 0.28 16.03 1.87
CA ARG A 31 -0.67 16.19 0.78
C ARG A 31 -0.14 17.09 -0.31
N ASP A 32 -0.66 16.88 -1.52
CA ASP A 32 -0.41 17.74 -2.67
C ASP A 32 1.09 17.87 -3.00
N LEU A 33 1.82 16.74 -2.98
CA LEU A 33 3.28 16.70 -3.18
C LEU A 33 3.67 16.11 -4.53
N LYS A 34 4.69 16.71 -5.13
CA LYS A 34 5.47 16.13 -6.23
C LYS A 34 6.88 15.84 -5.74
N VAL A 35 7.27 14.57 -5.76
CA VAL A 35 8.55 14.14 -5.19
C VAL A 35 9.12 12.96 -5.96
N GLU A 36 10.38 13.03 -6.36
CA GLU A 36 11.04 11.92 -7.04
C GLU A 36 11.14 10.70 -6.12
N SER A 37 11.63 10.89 -4.88
CA SER A 37 11.74 9.82 -3.88
C SER A 37 11.20 10.23 -2.51
N LEU A 38 10.21 9.51 -2.00
CA LEU A 38 9.68 9.68 -0.64
C LEU A 38 9.99 8.45 0.21
N LYS A 39 10.67 8.66 1.33
CA LYS A 39 10.90 7.64 2.35
C LYS A 39 10.20 8.01 3.65
N ILE A 40 9.46 7.09 4.23
CA ILE A 40 8.77 7.27 5.50
C ILE A 40 9.11 6.11 6.42
N ASN A 41 9.64 6.42 7.60
CA ASN A 41 9.83 5.46 8.69
C ASN A 41 9.00 5.91 9.88
N LEU A 42 8.04 5.10 10.29
CA LEU A 42 7.16 5.38 11.42
C LEU A 42 7.08 4.20 12.36
N ARG A 43 7.19 4.48 13.67
CA ARG A 43 6.97 3.46 14.69
C ARG A 43 5.51 3.41 15.10
N ASP A 44 4.98 4.51 15.65
CA ASP A 44 3.64 4.63 16.21
C ASP A 44 2.87 5.81 15.58
N GLY A 45 1.59 5.88 15.91
CA GLY A 45 0.70 7.01 15.56
C GLY A 45 -0.08 6.75 14.28
N GLY A 46 -0.05 7.70 13.34
CA GLY A 46 -0.76 7.53 12.08
C GLY A 46 -0.18 8.32 10.92
N LEU A 47 -0.46 7.83 9.72
CA LEU A 47 -0.02 8.41 8.45
C LEU A 47 -1.19 8.60 7.49
N ALA A 48 -1.33 9.79 6.95
CA ALA A 48 -2.18 10.06 5.81
C ALA A 48 -1.33 10.67 4.68
N LEU A 49 -1.24 9.96 3.56
CA LEU A 49 -0.62 10.45 2.34
C LEU A 49 -1.70 10.68 1.29
N GLU A 50 -1.85 11.91 0.82
CA GLU A 50 -2.93 12.29 -0.10
C GLU A 50 -2.40 13.02 -1.34
N LYS A 51 -2.86 12.63 -2.54
CA LYS A 51 -2.52 13.34 -3.79
C LYS A 51 -1.01 13.49 -4.03
N VAL A 52 -0.26 12.41 -3.81
CA VAL A 52 1.19 12.39 -4.02
C VAL A 52 1.52 11.85 -5.41
N LYS A 53 2.38 12.57 -6.13
CA LYS A 53 2.95 12.14 -7.40
C LYS A 53 4.47 11.98 -7.24
N GLY A 54 5.02 10.89 -7.77
CA GLY A 54 6.45 10.66 -7.66
C GLY A 54 6.96 9.51 -8.49
N ASN A 55 8.23 9.15 -8.30
CA ASN A 55 8.81 7.95 -8.90
C ASN A 55 8.81 6.78 -7.90
N GLN A 56 9.26 7.03 -6.67
CA GLN A 56 9.43 6.00 -5.65
C GLN A 56 8.83 6.40 -4.30
N LEU A 57 8.12 5.45 -3.67
CA LEU A 57 7.68 5.55 -2.29
C LEU A 57 8.16 4.32 -1.51
N THR A 58 8.88 4.53 -0.43
CA THR A 58 9.26 3.49 0.54
C THR A 58 8.69 3.82 1.91
N MET A 59 7.93 2.88 2.49
CA MET A 59 7.37 3.01 3.83
C MET A 59 7.78 1.85 4.71
N ASN A 60 8.32 2.14 5.89
CA ASN A 60 8.56 1.17 6.96
C ASN A 60 7.74 1.61 8.17
N ILE A 61 6.69 0.87 8.50
CA ILE A 61 5.70 1.23 9.51
C ILE A 61 5.60 0.08 10.52
N SER A 62 5.61 0.35 11.82
CA SER A 62 5.43 -0.70 12.83
C SER A 62 3.98 -0.75 13.32
N ASP A 63 3.59 0.14 14.22
CA ASP A 63 2.40 0.06 15.06
C ASP A 63 1.53 1.30 14.81
N ALA A 64 1.19 1.53 13.54
CA ALA A 64 0.46 2.73 13.13
C ALA A 64 -0.60 2.39 12.10
N ALA A 65 -1.77 3.05 12.21
CA ALA A 65 -2.74 3.04 11.14
C ALA A 65 -2.31 4.00 10.04
N TRP A 66 -2.39 3.58 8.78
CA TRP A 66 -1.96 4.41 7.68
C TRP A 66 -2.83 4.30 6.45
N GLN A 67 -2.90 5.39 5.70
CA GLN A 67 -3.61 5.43 4.43
C GLN A 67 -2.82 6.13 3.33
N LEU A 68 -2.91 5.59 2.12
CA LEU A 68 -2.55 6.25 0.88
C LEU A 68 -3.83 6.55 0.09
N ARG A 69 -3.96 7.78 -0.39
CA ARG A 69 -5.09 8.21 -1.20
C ARG A 69 -4.61 9.02 -2.39
N ASP A 70 -5.07 8.66 -3.59
CA ASP A 70 -4.71 9.39 -4.83
C ASP A 70 -3.20 9.47 -5.06
N VAL A 71 -2.50 8.35 -4.89
CA VAL A 71 -1.04 8.27 -5.06
C VAL A 71 -0.71 7.72 -6.45
N THR A 72 0.11 8.44 -7.21
CA THR A 72 0.59 8.02 -8.54
C THR A 72 2.10 7.96 -8.57
N LEU A 73 2.64 6.78 -8.80
CA LEU A 73 4.07 6.55 -8.91
C LEU A 73 4.43 6.12 -10.34
N SER A 74 5.38 6.79 -10.96
CA SER A 74 5.93 6.39 -12.26
C SER A 74 6.85 5.17 -12.15
N GLY A 75 7.26 4.79 -10.94
CA GLY A 75 8.10 3.64 -10.62
C GLY A 75 7.46 2.74 -9.56
N HIS A 76 8.08 2.65 -8.38
CA HIS A 76 7.87 1.54 -7.44
C HIS A 76 7.31 1.99 -6.08
N LEU A 77 6.38 1.19 -5.55
CA LEU A 77 5.89 1.28 -4.18
C LEU A 77 6.45 0.14 -3.33
N LYS A 78 7.23 0.46 -2.31
CA LYS A 78 7.70 -0.50 -1.31
C LYS A 78 7.09 -0.22 0.05
N VAL A 79 6.47 -1.22 0.66
CA VAL A 79 5.88 -1.13 2.00
C VAL A 79 6.27 -2.33 2.84
N THR A 80 6.78 -2.06 4.03
CA THR A 80 6.88 -3.04 5.12
C THR A 80 6.09 -2.49 6.30
N SER A 81 5.06 -3.22 6.74
CA SER A 81 4.23 -2.87 7.91
C SER A 81 4.29 -4.00 8.94
N ASN A 82 4.40 -3.72 10.23
CA ASN A 82 4.26 -4.78 11.24
C ASN A 82 2.77 -4.99 11.56
N ASP A 83 2.19 -4.04 12.29
CA ASP A 83 0.85 -4.07 12.84
C ASP A 83 0.06 -2.82 12.40
N GLY A 84 -1.26 -2.87 12.59
CA GLY A 84 -2.15 -1.75 12.30
C GLY A 84 -2.87 -1.84 10.97
N ALA A 85 -3.98 -1.12 10.88
CA ALA A 85 -4.83 -1.11 9.70
C ALA A 85 -4.20 -0.27 8.58
N SER A 86 -4.23 -0.80 7.35
CA SER A 86 -3.72 -0.10 6.17
C SER A 86 -4.75 -0.01 5.05
N VAL A 87 -4.82 1.16 4.44
CA VAL A 87 -5.75 1.42 3.32
C VAL A 87 -5.02 2.11 2.18
N LEU A 88 -5.10 1.55 0.98
CA LEU A 88 -4.61 2.16 -0.24
C LEU A 88 -5.80 2.39 -1.16
N LYS A 89 -6.13 3.65 -1.43
CA LYS A 89 -7.26 4.03 -2.27
C LYS A 89 -6.80 4.83 -3.48
N ARG A 90 -7.11 4.31 -4.68
CA ARG A 90 -6.72 4.91 -5.97
C ARG A 90 -5.21 5.13 -6.03
N VAL A 91 -4.48 4.03 -5.89
CA VAL A 91 -3.01 4.01 -6.00
C VAL A 91 -2.62 3.42 -7.35
N THR A 92 -1.75 4.10 -8.08
CA THR A 92 -1.18 3.60 -9.34
C THR A 92 0.34 3.57 -9.22
N ALA A 93 0.97 2.44 -9.57
CA ALA A 93 2.41 2.29 -9.64
C ALA A 93 2.79 1.37 -10.82
N GLN A 94 4.07 1.35 -11.22
CA GLN A 94 4.55 0.31 -12.15
C GLN A 94 4.56 -1.03 -11.45
N SER A 95 5.20 -1.10 -10.29
CA SER A 95 5.30 -2.30 -9.48
C SER A 95 5.18 -1.98 -7.99
N MET A 96 4.89 -3.03 -7.21
CA MET A 96 4.76 -2.93 -5.76
C MET A 96 5.38 -4.13 -5.07
N ASP A 97 6.12 -3.86 -4.00
CA ASP A 97 6.52 -4.84 -2.99
C ASP A 97 5.85 -4.46 -1.67
N PHE A 98 4.88 -5.26 -1.23
CA PHE A 98 4.16 -5.05 0.01
C PHE A 98 4.36 -6.25 0.93
N ALA A 99 4.75 -5.99 2.17
CA ALA A 99 4.79 -6.98 3.24
C ALA A 99 4.09 -6.42 4.48
N SER A 100 3.16 -7.17 5.05
CA SER A 100 2.69 -6.89 6.42
C SER A 100 2.49 -8.13 7.27
N ASN A 101 2.64 -7.97 8.60
CA ASN A 101 2.43 -9.06 9.53
C ASN A 101 0.95 -9.12 9.94
N ASP A 102 0.47 -8.25 10.82
CA ASP A 102 -0.90 -8.24 11.33
C ASP A 102 -1.71 -7.02 10.81
N GLY A 103 -2.98 -6.92 11.18
CA GLY A 103 -3.91 -5.86 10.81
C GLY A 103 -4.63 -6.11 9.48
N ALA A 104 -5.80 -5.50 9.35
CA ALA A 104 -6.55 -5.51 8.09
C ALA A 104 -5.88 -4.61 7.05
N THR A 105 -5.73 -5.12 5.83
CA THR A 105 -5.17 -4.40 4.69
C THR A 105 -6.20 -4.34 3.57
N ILE A 106 -6.52 -3.13 3.11
CA ILE A 106 -7.49 -2.90 2.04
C ILE A 106 -6.83 -2.14 0.90
N PHE A 107 -6.85 -2.73 -0.29
CA PHE A 107 -6.48 -2.08 -1.54
C PHE A 107 -7.75 -1.85 -2.36
N GLU A 108 -8.07 -0.59 -2.62
CA GLU A 108 -9.24 -0.17 -3.37
C GLU A 108 -8.79 0.62 -4.59
N ASN A 109 -9.13 0.15 -5.79
CA ASN A 109 -8.68 0.74 -7.05
C ASN A 109 -7.15 0.84 -7.17
N LEU A 110 -6.44 -0.21 -6.75
CA LEU A 110 -5.01 -0.35 -6.98
C LEU A 110 -4.76 -0.70 -8.45
N ARG A 111 -3.81 -0.03 -9.10
CA ARG A 111 -3.40 -0.31 -10.48
C ARG A 111 -1.90 -0.56 -10.56
N LEU A 112 -1.54 -1.74 -11.02
CA LEU A 112 -0.15 -2.18 -11.23
C LEU A 112 0.04 -2.55 -12.70
N LYS A 113 1.22 -2.27 -13.24
CA LYS A 113 1.53 -2.49 -14.67
C LYS A 113 2.54 -3.61 -14.90
N GLU A 114 3.36 -3.88 -13.90
CA GLU A 114 4.45 -4.85 -13.92
C GLU A 114 4.35 -5.80 -12.74
N ARG A 115 5.20 -6.82 -12.77
CA ARG A 115 5.32 -7.83 -11.72
C ARG A 115 5.42 -7.16 -10.34
N SER A 116 4.67 -7.69 -9.40
CA SER A 116 4.53 -7.15 -8.05
C SER A 116 4.36 -8.28 -7.04
N LYS A 117 4.59 -7.99 -5.77
CA LYS A 117 4.47 -8.97 -4.68
C LYS A 117 3.72 -8.37 -3.49
N ILE A 118 2.82 -9.17 -2.92
CA ILE A 118 2.17 -8.93 -1.62
C ILE A 118 2.42 -10.16 -0.76
N VAL A 119 2.94 -9.95 0.45
CA VAL A 119 3.04 -10.95 1.50
C VAL A 119 2.26 -10.45 2.72
N LYS A 120 1.31 -11.23 3.18
CA LYS A 120 0.56 -10.98 4.41
C LYS A 120 0.71 -12.19 5.32
N LYS A 121 1.22 -12.01 6.54
CA LYS A 121 1.37 -13.16 7.44
C LYS A 121 0.09 -13.52 8.15
N ASP A 122 -0.58 -12.55 8.75
CA ASP A 122 -1.78 -12.72 9.56
C ASP A 122 -2.87 -11.74 9.10
N GLY A 123 -4.14 -12.04 9.32
CA GLY A 123 -5.26 -11.13 9.14
C GLY A 123 -5.83 -11.07 7.73
N GLN A 124 -6.60 -10.02 7.46
CA GLN A 124 -7.36 -9.90 6.21
C GLN A 124 -6.64 -9.03 5.19
N LEU A 125 -6.53 -9.55 3.96
CA LEU A 125 -6.21 -8.78 2.77
C LEU A 125 -7.47 -8.67 1.90
N LYS A 126 -7.87 -7.44 1.56
CA LYS A 126 -8.98 -7.18 0.62
C LYS A 126 -8.47 -6.39 -0.55
N MET A 127 -8.75 -6.86 -1.76
CA MET A 127 -8.51 -6.14 -3.01
C MET A 127 -9.84 -5.90 -3.71
N ILE A 128 -10.16 -4.63 -3.92
CA ILE A 128 -11.45 -4.17 -4.43
C ILE A 128 -11.19 -3.38 -5.71
N ASN A 129 -11.86 -3.75 -6.80
CA ASN A 129 -11.86 -3.05 -8.09
C ASN A 129 -10.45 -2.68 -8.59
N SER A 130 -9.52 -3.61 -8.39
CA SER A 130 -8.09 -3.39 -8.62
C SER A 130 -7.63 -4.11 -9.90
N GLN A 131 -6.56 -3.62 -10.52
CA GLN A 131 -6.12 -4.02 -11.86
C GLN A 131 -4.62 -4.31 -11.88
N TRP A 132 -4.27 -5.42 -12.54
CA TRP A 132 -2.90 -5.90 -12.75
C TRP A 132 -2.88 -6.82 -13.97
N PRO A 133 -1.70 -7.10 -14.57
CA PRO A 133 -1.60 -7.93 -15.78
C PRO A 133 -2.01 -9.39 -15.59
N GLY A 134 -1.77 -9.94 -14.40
CA GLY A 134 -2.15 -11.30 -14.00
C GLY A 134 -2.06 -11.47 -12.48
N LEU A 135 -2.65 -12.52 -11.96
CA LEU A 135 -2.63 -12.86 -10.53
C LEU A 135 -2.06 -14.27 -10.36
N ASN A 136 -1.25 -14.45 -9.32
CA ASN A 136 -0.89 -15.75 -8.77
C ASN A 136 -1.06 -15.66 -7.25
N ALA A 137 -2.11 -16.27 -6.71
CA ALA A 137 -2.49 -16.13 -5.32
C ALA A 137 -2.47 -17.47 -4.59
N GLU A 138 -1.84 -17.46 -3.42
CA GLU A 138 -1.83 -18.52 -2.43
C GLU A 138 -2.24 -17.92 -1.09
N ALA A 139 -3.25 -18.51 -0.46
CA ALA A 139 -3.78 -18.07 0.83
C ALA A 139 -4.27 -19.28 1.62
N GLU A 140 -4.43 -19.17 2.94
CA GLU A 140 -5.18 -20.17 3.70
C GLU A 140 -6.66 -20.15 3.27
N GLU A 141 -7.24 -18.95 3.15
CA GLU A 141 -8.56 -18.75 2.57
C GLU A 141 -8.57 -17.69 1.47
N LEU A 142 -9.11 -18.04 0.29
CA LEU A 142 -9.31 -17.12 -0.82
C LEU A 142 -10.77 -17.10 -1.26
N TYR A 143 -11.33 -15.90 -1.33
CA TYR A 143 -12.65 -15.63 -1.85
C TYR A 143 -12.56 -14.67 -3.04
N VAL A 144 -13.12 -15.07 -4.18
CA VAL A 144 -13.26 -14.20 -5.36
C VAL A 144 -14.74 -13.93 -5.56
N ASN A 145 -15.16 -12.67 -5.47
CA ASN A 145 -16.57 -12.24 -5.50
C ASN A 145 -17.45 -13.10 -4.58
N HIS A 146 -17.01 -13.26 -3.32
CA HIS A 146 -17.67 -14.06 -2.28
C HIS A 146 -17.72 -15.57 -2.49
N VAL A 147 -17.03 -16.11 -3.50
CA VAL A 147 -16.93 -17.56 -3.75
C VAL A 147 -15.55 -18.06 -3.35
N LYS A 148 -15.49 -19.05 -2.45
CA LYS A 148 -14.24 -19.70 -2.04
C LYS A 148 -13.56 -20.36 -3.25
N LYS A 149 -12.24 -20.24 -3.36
CA LYS A 149 -11.44 -20.81 -4.46
C LYS A 149 -10.42 -21.82 -3.92
N GLU A 150 -10.06 -22.75 -4.79
CA GLU A 150 -8.95 -23.68 -4.58
C GLU A 150 -7.63 -23.05 -5.04
N PHE A 151 -6.52 -23.65 -4.59
CA PHE A 151 -5.19 -23.14 -4.81
C PHE A 151 -4.35 -24.05 -5.72
N PRO A 152 -3.39 -23.49 -6.47
CA PRO A 152 -3.13 -22.05 -6.63
C PRO A 152 -4.20 -21.37 -7.49
N TYR A 153 -4.53 -20.10 -7.18
CA TYR A 153 -5.46 -19.33 -7.99
C TYR A 153 -4.69 -18.39 -8.94
N GLN A 154 -4.81 -18.64 -10.25
CA GLN A 154 -4.06 -17.92 -11.28
C GLN A 154 -4.98 -17.35 -12.36
N THR A 155 -4.70 -16.12 -12.79
CA THR A 155 -5.41 -15.45 -13.90
C THR A 155 -4.49 -14.52 -14.69
N GLY A 156 -4.81 -14.25 -15.96
CA GLY A 156 -4.07 -13.27 -16.78
C GLY A 156 -2.61 -13.65 -17.09
N ASN A 157 -1.77 -12.65 -17.36
CA ASN A 157 -0.37 -12.85 -17.75
C ASN A 157 0.52 -13.18 -16.53
N GLN A 158 0.99 -14.42 -16.46
CA GLN A 158 1.83 -14.91 -15.37
C GLN A 158 3.27 -14.37 -15.38
N GLU A 159 3.81 -13.91 -16.51
CA GLU A 159 5.15 -13.30 -16.55
C GLU A 159 5.20 -11.98 -15.79
N LYS A 160 4.06 -11.26 -15.77
CA LYS A 160 3.87 -9.96 -15.11
C LYS A 160 2.86 -10.04 -13.95
N ALA A 161 2.60 -11.23 -13.43
CA ALA A 161 1.58 -11.38 -12.40
C ALA A 161 1.93 -10.64 -11.11
N LEU A 162 0.89 -10.20 -10.42
CA LEU A 162 0.92 -9.91 -9.00
C LEU A 162 0.94 -11.25 -8.26
N THR A 163 1.99 -11.50 -7.48
CA THR A 163 2.04 -12.62 -6.55
C THR A 163 1.47 -12.18 -5.21
N VAL A 164 0.51 -12.95 -4.69
CA VAL A 164 -0.10 -12.72 -3.38
C VAL A 164 0.08 -13.97 -2.54
N GLU A 165 0.66 -13.80 -1.36
CA GLU A 165 0.85 -14.85 -0.37
C GLU A 165 0.22 -14.39 0.95
N VAL A 166 -0.78 -15.13 1.45
CA VAL A 166 -1.43 -14.89 2.75
C VAL A 166 -1.32 -16.15 3.61
N THR A 167 -0.49 -16.13 4.64
CA THR A 167 -0.13 -17.37 5.36
C THR A 167 -1.17 -17.81 6.39
N ASP A 168 -1.65 -16.89 7.22
CA ASP A 168 -2.64 -17.08 8.29
C ASP A 168 -3.73 -16.03 8.07
N GLY A 169 -4.96 -16.47 7.78
CA GLY A 169 -6.07 -15.56 7.49
C GLY A 169 -6.58 -15.61 6.06
N SER A 170 -7.11 -14.48 5.56
CA SER A 170 -8.00 -14.50 4.39
C SER A 170 -7.67 -13.44 3.35
N PHE A 171 -7.69 -13.85 2.09
CA PHE A 171 -7.63 -12.99 0.92
C PHE A 171 -9.01 -12.88 0.25
N TYR A 172 -9.52 -11.66 0.14
CA TYR A 172 -10.73 -11.35 -0.61
C TYR A 172 -10.39 -10.54 -1.86
N LEU A 173 -10.76 -11.06 -3.03
CA LEU A 173 -10.72 -10.34 -4.29
C LEU A 173 -12.15 -10.02 -4.72
N ILE A 174 -12.49 -8.74 -4.80
CA ILE A 174 -13.83 -8.24 -5.10
C ILE A 174 -13.74 -7.34 -6.33
N ASN A 175 -14.41 -7.73 -7.41
CA ASN A 175 -14.53 -6.98 -8.64
C ASN A 175 -16.03 -6.77 -8.91
N GLU A 176 -16.49 -5.54 -8.64
CA GLU A 176 -17.88 -5.06 -8.84
C GLU A 176 -17.94 -4.00 -9.94
#